data_AF-A0A662PK30-F1
#
_entry.id   AF-A0A662PK30-F1
#
_cell.length_a   1.000
_cell.length_b   1.000
_cell.length_c   1.000
_cell.angle_alpha   90.00
_cell.angle_beta   90.00
_cell.angle_gamma   90.00
#
_symmetry.space_group_name_H-M   'P 1'
#
loop_
_entity.id
_entity.type
_entity.pdbx_description
1 polymer ?
#
loop_
_entity_poly.entity_id
_entity_poly.type
_entity_poly.pdbx_seq_one_letter_code
_entity_poly.pdbx_strand_id
1 'polypeptide(L)'
;MPYGDLRKQIVQRFSSLKDLDKYECTIEEREEYEKYIEMGLTVYAGVDYEKILRRAEKEADIILWDGGNNDLPFFKPDLHIVVVDPMRPGHEMCSYPGEANLRMADVIVVNKVGSARKENVERVIENCKKANPRAKMILADSRIHVDKPELIKNKRVIVVEDGPSVTHGGLSYGAGYIAAKIYGASKIVDPRPYAVGDLKRAYEEYRHMGPVVPSLGYGERQIRDLEETLNNAEADVIILGTPSDISRYLKLNKPVVKVFYELVEISGPSLGEIVEEFLTRI
;
A
#
# COMPACT_ATOMS: atom_id res chain seq x y z
N MET A 1 1.97 11.61 -5.01
CA MET A 1 2.33 13.03 -5.16
C MET A 1 3.31 13.14 -6.32
N PRO A 2 3.16 14.09 -7.25
CA PRO A 2 4.04 14.21 -8.41
C PRO A 2 5.47 14.59 -7.99
N TYR A 3 6.47 13.84 -8.46
CA TYR A 3 7.88 14.15 -8.26
C TYR A 3 8.49 14.77 -9.54
N GLY A 4 9.17 15.92 -9.43
CA GLY A 4 9.89 16.54 -10.56
C GLY A 4 9.23 17.81 -11.13
N ASP A 5 9.25 17.97 -12.46
CA ASP A 5 8.72 19.19 -13.12
C ASP A 5 7.19 19.14 -13.25
N LEU A 6 6.52 19.80 -12.31
CA LEU A 6 5.05 19.86 -12.23
C LEU A 6 4.39 20.38 -13.53
N ARG A 7 5.10 21.17 -14.34
CA ARG A 7 4.57 21.67 -15.63
C ARG A 7 4.39 20.54 -16.65
N LYS A 8 5.20 19.48 -16.55
CA LYS A 8 5.07 18.27 -17.38
C LYS A 8 4.02 17.30 -16.82
N GLN A 9 3.56 17.52 -15.60
CA GLN A 9 2.69 16.61 -14.84
C GLN A 9 1.33 17.26 -14.55
N ILE A 10 0.84 18.12 -15.45
CA ILE A 10 -0.48 18.74 -15.33
C ILE A 10 -1.58 17.67 -15.42
N VAL A 11 -1.52 16.83 -16.47
CA VAL A 11 -2.37 15.64 -16.63
C VAL A 11 -1.58 14.56 -17.36
N GLN A 12 -1.48 13.40 -16.75
CA GLN A 12 -0.89 12.18 -17.31
C GLN A 12 -1.97 11.08 -17.34
N ARG A 13 -1.88 10.22 -18.34
CA ARG A 13 -2.82 9.11 -18.60
C ARG A 13 -2.02 7.84 -18.81
N PHE A 14 -2.27 6.82 -18.00
CA PHE A 14 -1.58 5.54 -18.04
C PHE A 14 -2.58 4.43 -18.31
N SER A 15 -2.46 3.76 -19.45
CA SER A 15 -3.30 2.62 -19.83
C SER A 15 -2.50 1.34 -20.07
N SER A 16 -1.18 1.44 -19.99
CA SER A 16 -0.25 0.34 -20.17
C SER A 16 1.03 0.59 -19.40
N LEU A 17 1.78 -0.47 -19.07
CA LEU A 17 3.08 -0.34 -18.39
C LEU A 17 4.09 0.51 -19.19
N LYS A 18 3.96 0.55 -20.52
CA LYS A 18 4.80 1.40 -21.38
C LYS A 18 4.59 2.89 -21.15
N ASP A 19 3.40 3.28 -20.67
CA ASP A 19 3.13 4.68 -20.34
C ASP A 19 3.97 5.14 -19.14
N LEU A 20 4.31 4.23 -18.21
CA LEU A 20 5.16 4.53 -17.06
C LEU A 20 6.57 4.92 -17.50
N ASP A 21 7.10 4.26 -18.53
CA ASP A 21 8.40 4.63 -19.13
C ASP A 21 8.30 5.96 -19.87
N LYS A 22 7.23 6.15 -20.65
CA LYS A 22 6.98 7.36 -21.43
C LYS A 22 6.94 8.62 -20.58
N TYR A 23 6.37 8.53 -19.38
CA TYR A 23 6.28 9.65 -18.44
C TYR A 23 7.41 9.69 -17.41
N GLU A 24 8.44 8.86 -17.58
CA GLU A 24 9.62 8.81 -16.71
C GLU A 24 9.25 8.58 -15.24
N CYS A 25 8.23 7.75 -14.98
CA CYS A 25 7.73 7.51 -13.63
C CYS A 25 8.81 6.90 -12.74
N THR A 26 8.93 7.46 -11.55
CA THR A 26 9.73 6.90 -10.46
C THR A 26 9.15 5.54 -10.05
N ILE A 27 9.93 4.71 -9.36
CA ILE A 27 9.41 3.42 -8.88
C ILE A 27 8.31 3.60 -7.81
N GLU A 28 8.32 4.68 -7.03
CA GLU A 28 7.22 5.01 -6.11
C GLU A 28 5.92 5.31 -6.89
N GLU A 29 5.99 6.06 -7.99
CA GLU A 29 4.83 6.29 -8.86
C GLU A 29 4.35 4.99 -9.51
N ARG A 30 5.29 4.11 -9.90
CA ARG A 30 4.96 2.78 -10.43
C ARG A 30 4.28 1.90 -9.38
N GLU A 31 4.72 1.94 -8.13
CA GLU A 31 4.06 1.25 -7.00
C GLU A 31 2.58 1.62 -6.86
N GLU A 32 2.24 2.88 -7.14
CA GLU A 32 0.85 3.32 -7.09
C GLU A 32 0.06 2.98 -8.36
N TYR A 33 0.67 3.07 -9.55
CA TYR A 33 -0.05 2.97 -10.81
C TYR A 33 -0.12 1.56 -11.40
N GLU A 34 0.93 0.74 -11.23
CA GLU A 34 1.05 -0.57 -11.87
C GLU A 34 -0.10 -1.50 -11.49
N LYS A 35 -0.46 -1.53 -10.20
CA LYS A 35 -1.54 -2.38 -9.68
C LYS A 35 -2.86 -2.14 -10.44
N TYR A 36 -3.19 -0.88 -10.70
CA TYR A 36 -4.41 -0.49 -11.40
C TYR A 36 -4.34 -0.81 -12.89
N ILE A 37 -3.18 -0.57 -13.52
CA ILE A 37 -2.96 -0.90 -14.94
C ILE A 37 -3.05 -2.41 -15.17
N GLU A 38 -2.50 -3.23 -14.26
CA GLU A 38 -2.57 -4.69 -14.31
C GLU A 38 -4.00 -5.21 -14.13
N MET A 39 -4.84 -4.49 -13.38
CA MET A 39 -6.29 -4.74 -13.29
C MET A 39 -7.07 -4.29 -14.54
N GLY A 40 -6.40 -3.71 -15.54
CA GLY A 40 -7.02 -3.21 -16.77
C GLY A 40 -7.63 -1.81 -16.65
N LEU A 41 -7.35 -1.09 -15.56
CA LEU A 41 -7.84 0.28 -15.36
C LEU A 41 -6.92 1.30 -16.04
N THR A 42 -7.51 2.39 -16.52
CA THR A 42 -6.74 3.57 -16.94
C THR A 42 -6.56 4.51 -15.76
N VAL A 43 -5.32 4.85 -15.45
CA VAL A 43 -4.97 5.76 -14.36
C VAL A 43 -4.76 7.16 -14.91
N TYR A 44 -5.38 8.15 -14.25
CA TYR A 44 -5.05 9.55 -14.43
C TYR A 44 -4.33 10.09 -13.20
N ALA A 45 -3.24 10.81 -13.43
CA ALA A 45 -2.49 11.47 -12.37
C ALA A 45 -1.97 12.84 -12.83
N GLY A 46 -1.67 13.71 -11.87
CA GLY A 46 -1.11 15.03 -12.11
C GLY A 46 -1.45 16.04 -11.02
N VAL A 47 -1.04 17.29 -11.22
CA VAL A 47 -1.25 18.38 -10.25
C VAL A 47 -2.59 19.12 -10.40
N ASP A 48 -3.24 19.02 -11.56
CA ASP A 48 -4.43 19.82 -11.88
C ASP A 48 -5.67 18.92 -11.93
N TYR A 49 -6.33 18.77 -10.77
CA TYR A 49 -7.45 17.85 -10.61
C TYR A 49 -8.69 18.21 -11.40
N GLU A 50 -8.91 19.50 -11.70
CA GLU A 50 -9.99 19.90 -12.61
C GLU A 50 -9.71 19.35 -14.01
N LYS A 51 -8.51 19.56 -14.54
CA LYS A 51 -8.16 19.05 -15.88
C LYS A 51 -8.09 17.53 -15.93
N ILE A 52 -7.65 16.87 -14.85
CA ILE A 52 -7.69 15.42 -14.73
C ILE A 52 -9.13 14.92 -14.84
N LEU A 53 -10.03 15.47 -14.02
CA LEU A 53 -11.45 15.08 -14.00
C LEU A 53 -12.07 15.26 -15.39
N ARG A 54 -11.92 16.44 -16.01
CA ARG A 54 -12.43 16.73 -17.36
C ARG A 54 -11.91 15.80 -18.45
N ARG A 55 -10.77 15.15 -18.23
CA ARG A 55 -10.17 14.21 -19.19
C ARG A 55 -10.66 12.79 -18.94
N ALA A 56 -10.74 12.38 -17.68
CA ALA A 56 -11.28 11.08 -17.28
C ALA A 56 -12.76 10.95 -17.69
N GLU A 57 -13.57 12.00 -17.48
CA GLU A 57 -15.00 12.05 -17.86
C GLU A 57 -15.27 11.83 -19.36
N LYS A 58 -14.26 11.94 -20.24
CA LYS A 58 -14.42 11.71 -21.68
C LYS A 58 -14.37 10.24 -22.08
N GLU A 59 -13.84 9.37 -21.22
CA GLU A 59 -13.60 7.96 -21.54
C GLU A 59 -14.06 6.98 -20.45
N ALA A 60 -14.59 7.47 -19.33
CA ALA A 60 -15.04 6.65 -18.21
C ALA A 60 -16.41 7.10 -17.70
N ASP A 61 -17.30 6.13 -17.50
CA ASP A 61 -18.60 6.34 -16.86
C ASP A 61 -18.48 6.38 -15.32
N ILE A 62 -17.44 5.75 -14.77
CA ILE A 62 -17.15 5.68 -13.33
C ILE A 62 -15.70 6.06 -13.09
N ILE A 63 -15.48 6.94 -12.12
CA ILE A 63 -14.15 7.38 -11.71
C ILE A 63 -13.91 6.92 -10.27
N LEU A 64 -12.93 6.05 -10.09
CA LEU A 64 -12.38 5.75 -8.77
C LEU A 64 -11.31 6.80 -8.43
N TRP A 65 -11.58 7.64 -7.44
CA TRP A 65 -10.59 8.57 -6.91
C TRP A 65 -9.88 7.95 -5.72
N ASP A 66 -8.60 7.64 -5.90
CA ASP A 66 -7.70 7.22 -4.81
C ASP A 66 -6.98 8.46 -4.25
N GLY A 67 -7.48 8.97 -3.12
CA GLY A 67 -6.93 10.13 -2.43
C GLY A 67 -5.78 9.81 -1.47
N GLY A 68 -5.44 8.54 -1.29
CA GLY A 68 -4.52 8.11 -0.24
C GLY A 68 -4.95 8.57 1.16
N ASN A 69 -3.98 8.83 2.03
CA ASN A 69 -4.19 9.22 3.42
C ASN A 69 -3.97 10.72 3.72
N ASN A 70 -3.62 11.52 2.70
CA ASN A 70 -3.13 12.89 2.90
C ASN A 70 -4.11 13.99 2.47
N ASP A 71 -5.20 13.64 1.78
CA ASP A 71 -6.07 14.64 1.16
C ASP A 71 -7.56 14.43 1.46
N LEU A 72 -8.33 15.51 1.29
CA LEU A 72 -9.79 15.47 1.13
C LEU A 72 -10.11 15.35 -0.37
N PRO A 73 -11.27 14.81 -0.75
CA PRO A 73 -11.71 14.80 -2.15
C PRO A 73 -11.67 16.20 -2.76
N PHE A 74 -10.94 16.36 -3.87
CA PHE A 74 -10.85 17.64 -4.59
C PHE A 74 -12.08 17.95 -5.45
N PHE A 75 -12.91 16.94 -5.69
CA PHE A 75 -14.24 17.07 -6.25
C PHE A 75 -15.22 16.29 -5.38
N LYS A 76 -16.50 16.65 -5.45
CA LYS A 76 -17.53 16.02 -4.63
C LYS A 76 -17.71 14.57 -5.08
N PRO A 77 -17.46 13.57 -4.21
CA PRO A 77 -17.74 12.17 -4.53
C PRO A 77 -19.25 11.90 -4.49
N ASP A 78 -19.72 11.03 -5.37
CA ASP A 78 -21.09 10.51 -5.33
C ASP A 78 -21.24 9.31 -4.37
N LEU A 79 -20.12 8.64 -4.08
CA LEU A 79 -19.97 7.63 -3.03
C LEU A 79 -18.59 7.77 -2.38
N HIS A 80 -18.55 8.03 -1.07
CA HIS A 80 -17.31 8.23 -0.32
C HIS A 80 -17.02 7.09 0.66
N ILE A 81 -15.99 6.31 0.35
CA ILE A 81 -15.55 5.16 1.17
C ILE A 81 -14.28 5.55 1.93
N VAL A 82 -14.30 5.39 3.26
CA VAL A 82 -13.16 5.69 4.13
C VAL A 82 -12.71 4.43 4.86
N VAL A 83 -11.41 4.16 4.83
CA VAL A 83 -10.79 3.02 5.51
C VAL A 83 -10.18 3.47 6.83
N VAL A 84 -10.45 2.73 7.90
CA VAL A 84 -9.95 3.03 9.26
C VAL A 84 -9.13 1.85 9.78
N ASP A 85 -8.01 2.13 10.44
CA ASP A 85 -7.06 1.14 10.96
C ASP A 85 -7.13 1.01 12.51
N PRO A 86 -7.72 -0.07 13.06
CA PRO A 86 -7.81 -0.33 14.49
C PRO A 86 -6.46 -0.72 15.13
N MET A 87 -5.39 -0.85 14.36
CA MET A 87 -4.04 -1.00 14.92
C MET A 87 -3.55 0.31 15.58
N ARG A 88 -4.16 1.45 15.26
CA ARG A 88 -3.78 2.79 15.76
C ARG A 88 -5.02 3.52 16.32
N PRO A 89 -5.64 3.04 17.41
CA PRO A 89 -6.90 3.58 17.90
C PRO A 89 -6.77 5.05 18.33
N GLY A 90 -7.71 5.88 17.87
CA GLY A 90 -7.73 7.33 18.06
C GLY A 90 -7.25 8.13 16.85
N HIS A 91 -6.51 7.53 15.91
CA HIS A 91 -6.08 8.22 14.69
C HIS A 91 -7.27 8.67 13.83
N GLU A 92 -8.36 7.89 13.85
CA GLU A 92 -9.62 8.20 13.17
C GLU A 92 -10.27 9.50 13.68
N MET A 93 -9.93 9.93 14.90
CA MET A 93 -10.46 11.15 15.52
C MET A 93 -9.46 12.31 15.56
N CYS A 94 -8.16 12.04 15.47
CA CYS A 94 -7.11 13.02 15.79
C CYS A 94 -6.17 13.33 14.62
N SER A 95 -6.33 12.68 13.47
CA SER A 95 -5.52 12.94 12.28
C SER A 95 -6.24 13.86 11.31
N TYR A 96 -5.51 14.82 10.74
CA TYR A 96 -5.99 15.63 9.62
C TYR A 96 -5.27 15.16 8.33
N PRO A 97 -6.00 14.94 7.22
CA PRO A 97 -7.45 15.12 7.04
C PRO A 97 -8.32 13.90 7.42
N GLY A 98 -7.76 12.88 8.06
CA GLY A 98 -8.45 11.61 8.38
C GLY A 98 -9.79 11.76 9.11
N GLU A 99 -9.87 12.61 10.14
CA GLU A 99 -11.12 12.88 10.86
C GLU A 99 -12.19 13.51 9.96
N ALA A 100 -11.78 14.44 9.10
CA ALA A 100 -12.68 15.10 8.16
C ALA A 100 -13.22 14.10 7.11
N ASN A 101 -12.36 13.23 6.58
CA ASN A 101 -12.78 12.12 5.72
C ASN A 101 -13.79 11.21 6.44
N LEU A 102 -13.50 10.77 7.67
CA LEU A 102 -14.40 9.94 8.47
C LEU A 102 -15.81 10.56 8.62
N ARG A 103 -15.87 11.86 8.89
CA ARG A 103 -17.13 12.60 9.04
C ARG A 103 -17.90 12.77 7.73
N MET A 104 -17.21 12.75 6.60
CA MET A 104 -17.77 12.88 5.26
C MET A 104 -18.14 11.53 4.61
N ALA A 105 -17.73 10.41 5.21
CA ALA A 105 -17.90 9.09 4.63
C ALA A 105 -19.37 8.68 4.48
N ASP A 106 -19.70 8.03 3.37
CA ASP A 106 -20.93 7.26 3.21
C ASP A 106 -20.74 5.82 3.72
N VAL A 107 -19.52 5.29 3.58
CA VAL A 107 -19.13 3.96 4.01
C VAL A 107 -17.82 4.04 4.79
N ILE A 108 -17.78 3.39 5.95
CA ILE A 108 -16.60 3.23 6.79
C ILE A 108 -16.19 1.76 6.78
N VAL A 109 -14.99 1.47 6.29
CA VAL A 109 -14.39 0.13 6.34
C VAL A 109 -13.37 0.09 7.47
N VAL A 110 -13.70 -0.58 8.57
CA VAL A 110 -12.73 -0.85 9.66
C VAL A 110 -11.94 -2.10 9.25
N ASN A 111 -10.73 -1.90 8.74
CA ASN A 111 -9.91 -2.96 8.15
C ASN A 111 -8.91 -3.53 9.17
N LYS A 112 -8.31 -4.71 8.91
CA LYS A 112 -7.33 -5.39 9.80
C LYS A 112 -7.89 -5.81 11.15
N VAL A 113 -9.20 -6.07 11.25
CA VAL A 113 -9.83 -6.47 12.52
C VAL A 113 -9.29 -7.79 13.08
N GLY A 114 -8.77 -8.69 12.22
CA GLY A 114 -8.15 -9.96 12.63
C GLY A 114 -6.75 -9.79 13.21
N SER A 115 -6.08 -8.67 12.91
CA SER A 115 -4.72 -8.37 13.39
C SER A 115 -4.71 -7.48 14.64
N ALA A 116 -5.78 -6.72 14.87
CA ALA A 116 -5.89 -5.79 15.99
C ALA A 116 -6.40 -6.46 17.27
N ARG A 117 -6.07 -5.87 18.42
CA ARG A 117 -6.67 -6.27 19.71
C ARG A 117 -8.16 -5.95 19.70
N LYS A 118 -8.96 -6.83 20.28
CA LYS A 118 -10.43 -6.70 20.32
C LYS A 118 -10.87 -5.35 20.91
N GLU A 119 -10.23 -4.92 21.98
CA GLU A 119 -10.54 -3.65 22.65
C GLU A 119 -10.27 -2.44 21.76
N ASN A 120 -9.25 -2.51 20.90
CA ASN A 120 -8.96 -1.45 19.94
C ASN A 120 -10.02 -1.39 18.84
N VAL A 121 -10.43 -2.55 18.33
CA VAL A 121 -11.50 -2.63 17.32
C VAL A 121 -12.80 -2.05 17.86
N GLU A 122 -13.20 -2.43 19.07
CA GLU A 122 -14.39 -1.91 19.75
C GLU A 122 -14.32 -0.39 19.93
N ARG A 123 -13.20 0.13 20.41
CA ARG A 123 -12.98 1.57 20.58
C ARG A 123 -13.09 2.34 19.26
N VAL A 124 -12.51 1.83 18.18
CA VAL A 124 -12.58 2.48 16.86
C VAL A 124 -14.01 2.46 16.33
N ILE A 125 -14.73 1.34 16.48
CA ILE A 125 -16.15 1.25 16.08
C ILE A 125 -16.99 2.30 16.81
N GLU A 126 -16.81 2.45 18.13
CA GLU A 126 -17.51 3.46 18.91
C GLU A 126 -17.20 4.89 18.43
N ASN A 127 -15.93 5.18 18.17
CA ASN A 127 -15.50 6.49 17.70
C ASN A 127 -16.09 6.81 16.32
N CYS A 128 -16.05 5.85 15.39
CA CYS A 128 -16.66 5.98 14.06
C CYS A 128 -18.16 6.27 14.16
N LYS A 129 -18.89 5.52 15.01
CA LYS A 129 -20.34 5.75 15.23
C LYS A 129 -20.64 7.12 15.84
N LYS A 130 -19.79 7.60 16.76
CA LYS A 130 -19.93 8.93 17.37
C LYS A 130 -19.65 10.05 16.34
N ALA A 131 -18.64 9.86 15.50
CA ALA A 131 -18.22 10.85 14.51
C ALA A 131 -19.20 10.95 13.33
N ASN A 132 -19.68 9.81 12.84
CA ASN A 132 -20.57 9.72 11.70
C ASN A 132 -21.59 8.57 11.87
N PRO A 133 -22.73 8.83 12.54
CA PRO A 133 -23.76 7.80 12.77
C PRO A 133 -24.53 7.41 11.51
N ARG A 134 -24.35 8.11 10.39
CA ARG A 134 -25.10 7.88 9.14
C ARG A 134 -24.38 6.92 8.19
N ALA A 135 -23.06 6.79 8.30
CA ALA A 135 -22.28 5.94 7.42
C ALA A 135 -22.59 4.46 7.64
N LYS A 136 -22.65 3.69 6.54
CA LYS A 136 -22.64 2.22 6.60
C LYS A 136 -21.27 1.78 7.11
N MET A 137 -21.22 0.77 7.97
CA MET A 137 -19.97 0.29 8.55
C MET A 137 -19.72 -1.17 8.18
N ILE A 138 -18.53 -1.45 7.67
CA ILE A 138 -18.05 -2.78 7.31
C ILE A 138 -16.85 -3.10 8.20
N LEU A 139 -16.87 -4.26 8.86
CA LEU A 139 -15.68 -4.81 9.48
C LEU A 139 -15.01 -5.75 8.48
N ALA A 140 -13.75 -5.50 8.19
CA ALA A 140 -12.98 -6.25 7.22
C ALA A 140 -11.61 -6.62 7.76
N ASP A 141 -11.02 -7.67 7.20
CA ASP A 141 -9.66 -8.09 7.48
C ASP A 141 -8.84 -8.13 6.21
N SER A 142 -7.57 -7.76 6.30
CA SER A 142 -6.64 -7.87 5.17
C SER A 142 -5.86 -9.16 5.32
N ARG A 143 -6.31 -10.21 4.63
CA ARG A 143 -5.66 -11.52 4.71
C ARG A 143 -4.42 -11.53 3.83
N ILE A 144 -3.33 -12.03 4.42
CA ILE A 144 -2.03 -12.14 3.76
C ILE A 144 -2.00 -13.41 2.92
N HIS A 145 -1.62 -13.25 1.67
CA HIS A 145 -1.38 -14.32 0.71
C HIS A 145 -0.01 -14.16 0.07
N VAL A 146 0.51 -15.25 -0.49
CA VAL A 146 1.78 -15.28 -1.24
C VAL A 146 1.61 -16.05 -2.54
N ASP A 147 2.31 -15.64 -3.58
CA ASP A 147 2.19 -16.26 -4.91
C ASP A 147 2.80 -17.67 -4.99
N LYS A 148 3.89 -17.92 -4.25
CA LYS A 148 4.66 -19.17 -4.25
C LYS A 148 4.93 -19.68 -2.83
N PRO A 149 3.91 -20.14 -2.09
CA PRO A 149 4.03 -20.50 -0.68
C PRO A 149 5.02 -21.64 -0.41
N GLU A 150 5.20 -22.55 -1.37
CA GLU A 150 6.12 -23.68 -1.30
C GLU A 150 7.59 -23.26 -1.19
N LEU A 151 7.92 -22.04 -1.63
CA LEU A 151 9.29 -21.51 -1.55
C LEU A 151 9.62 -20.97 -0.17
N ILE A 152 8.64 -20.72 0.72
CA ILE A 152 8.92 -20.15 2.05
C ILE A 152 9.22 -21.24 3.08
N LYS A 153 8.46 -22.34 3.04
CA LYS A 153 8.45 -23.34 4.12
C LYS A 153 9.84 -23.94 4.38
N ASN A 154 10.29 -23.88 5.62
CA ASN A 154 11.60 -24.35 6.10
C ASN A 154 12.81 -23.67 5.43
N LYS A 155 12.64 -22.57 4.70
CA LYS A 155 13.73 -21.81 4.06
C LYS A 155 14.20 -20.65 4.92
N ARG A 156 15.46 -20.26 4.71
CA ARG A 156 15.99 -18.99 5.21
C ARG A 156 15.54 -17.90 4.26
N VAL A 157 14.84 -16.90 4.75
CA VAL A 157 14.25 -15.86 3.92
C VAL A 157 14.79 -14.49 4.30
N ILE A 158 15.04 -13.65 3.30
CA ILE A 158 15.24 -12.21 3.50
C ILE A 158 13.96 -11.50 3.09
N VAL A 159 13.54 -10.54 3.89
CA VAL A 159 12.25 -9.87 3.74
C VAL A 159 12.48 -8.43 3.33
N VAL A 160 11.88 -8.00 2.22
CA VAL A 160 11.78 -6.60 1.81
C VAL A 160 10.41 -6.08 2.24
N GLU A 161 10.35 -4.90 2.84
CA GLU A 161 9.11 -4.26 3.29
C GLU A 161 8.92 -2.90 2.63
N ASP A 162 7.69 -2.40 2.67
CA ASP A 162 7.36 -1.01 2.37
C ASP A 162 8.22 -0.04 3.19
N GLY A 163 9.07 0.72 2.49
CA GLY A 163 10.05 1.62 3.09
C GLY A 163 9.43 2.65 4.03
N PRO A 164 8.46 3.46 3.59
CA PRO A 164 7.79 4.44 4.43
C PRO A 164 7.25 3.83 5.73
N SER A 165 6.64 2.65 5.68
CA SER A 165 6.12 1.95 6.86
C SER A 165 7.19 1.63 7.91
N VAL A 166 8.35 1.09 7.48
CA VAL A 166 9.42 0.63 8.39
C VAL A 166 10.51 1.65 8.68
N THR A 167 10.39 2.85 8.12
CA THR A 167 11.30 3.99 8.36
C THR A 167 10.57 5.09 9.14
N HIS A 168 10.06 6.13 8.48
CA HIS A 168 9.37 7.24 9.13
C HIS A 168 8.01 6.83 9.73
N GLY A 169 7.40 5.74 9.24
CA GLY A 169 6.16 5.16 9.75
C GLY A 169 6.29 4.43 11.08
N GLY A 170 7.52 4.17 11.55
CA GLY A 170 7.80 3.68 12.90
C GLY A 170 7.54 2.19 13.15
N LEU A 171 7.17 1.41 12.12
CA LEU A 171 6.96 -0.04 12.27
C LEU A 171 8.31 -0.77 12.26
N SER A 172 8.45 -1.80 13.09
CA SER A 172 9.65 -2.65 13.04
C SER A 172 9.62 -3.63 11.87
N TYR A 173 8.44 -4.02 11.39
CA TYR A 173 8.25 -4.93 10.26
C TYR A 173 6.85 -4.75 9.66
N GLY A 174 6.61 -5.38 8.51
CA GLY A 174 5.35 -5.28 7.78
C GLY A 174 4.82 -6.63 7.28
N ALA A 175 4.29 -6.59 6.06
CA ALA A 175 3.60 -7.68 5.39
C ALA A 175 4.50 -8.91 5.19
N GLY A 176 5.69 -8.67 4.67
CA GLY A 176 6.63 -9.72 4.29
C GLY A 176 7.09 -10.54 5.48
N TYR A 177 7.32 -9.88 6.62
CA TYR A 177 7.74 -10.52 7.85
C TYR A 177 6.63 -11.41 8.42
N ILE A 178 5.39 -10.90 8.43
CA ILE A 178 4.24 -11.67 8.89
C ILE A 178 4.01 -12.88 7.97
N ALA A 179 4.10 -12.70 6.65
CA ALA A 179 4.02 -13.79 5.68
C ALA A 179 5.09 -14.86 5.94
N ALA A 180 6.34 -14.47 6.14
CA ALA A 180 7.44 -15.39 6.46
C ALA A 180 7.12 -16.28 7.67
N LYS A 181 6.46 -15.72 8.71
CA LYS A 181 6.05 -16.47 9.89
C LYS A 181 4.88 -17.41 9.61
N ILE A 182 3.81 -16.91 8.99
CA ILE A 182 2.61 -17.70 8.70
C ILE A 182 2.94 -18.92 7.82
N TYR A 183 3.79 -18.72 6.81
CA TYR A 183 4.17 -19.76 5.85
C TYR A 183 5.36 -20.63 6.30
N GLY A 184 5.84 -20.45 7.54
CA GLY A 184 6.77 -21.38 8.18
C GLY A 184 8.21 -21.29 7.67
N ALA A 185 8.73 -20.08 7.42
CA ALA A 185 10.16 -19.88 7.18
C ALA A 185 10.99 -20.40 8.36
N SER A 186 12.11 -21.07 8.10
CA SER A 186 12.99 -21.59 9.16
C SER A 186 13.77 -20.48 9.87
N LYS A 187 14.12 -19.43 9.13
CA LYS A 187 14.83 -18.26 9.65
C LYS A 187 14.52 -17.03 8.81
N ILE A 188 14.27 -15.90 9.46
CA ILE A 188 14.28 -14.59 8.81
C ILE A 188 15.70 -14.04 8.99
N VAL A 189 16.42 -13.86 7.88
CA VAL A 189 17.82 -13.42 7.86
C VAL A 189 17.87 -11.94 8.20
N ASP A 190 18.74 -11.56 9.16
CA ASP A 190 19.00 -10.15 9.43
C ASP A 190 19.83 -9.57 8.27
N PRO A 191 19.32 -8.57 7.54
CA PRO A 191 20.02 -7.99 6.39
C PRO A 191 21.19 -7.08 6.76
N ARG A 192 21.28 -6.60 8.01
CA ARG A 192 22.29 -5.59 8.43
C ARG A 192 23.75 -5.95 8.10
N PRO A 193 24.21 -7.21 8.28
CA PRO A 193 25.59 -7.57 7.94
C PRO A 193 25.90 -7.47 6.44
N TYR A 194 24.88 -7.48 5.60
CA TYR A 194 24.97 -7.49 4.14
C TYR A 194 24.63 -6.13 3.51
N ALA A 195 24.11 -5.19 4.32
CA ALA A 195 23.63 -3.89 3.86
C ALA A 195 24.78 -2.99 3.39
N VAL A 196 24.62 -2.44 2.19
CA VAL A 196 25.56 -1.48 1.59
C VAL A 196 24.93 -0.09 1.42
N GLY A 197 25.78 0.91 1.20
CA GLY A 197 25.38 2.28 0.84
C GLY A 197 24.24 2.86 1.68
N ASP A 198 23.15 3.23 1.01
CA ASP A 198 21.99 3.90 1.63
C ASP A 198 21.25 3.02 2.63
N LEU A 199 21.20 1.70 2.41
CA LEU A 199 20.56 0.77 3.32
C LEU A 199 21.30 0.68 4.65
N LYS A 200 22.64 0.70 4.62
CA LYS A 200 23.44 0.73 5.86
C LYS A 200 23.14 1.99 6.68
N ARG A 201 23.04 3.14 6.03
CA ARG A 201 22.67 4.42 6.68
C ARG A 201 21.25 4.39 7.24
N ALA A 202 20.30 3.80 6.51
CA ALA A 202 18.94 3.65 6.99
C ALA A 202 18.86 2.82 8.28
N TYR A 203 19.63 1.74 8.42
CA TYR A 203 19.66 0.99 9.69
C TYR A 203 20.27 1.77 10.86
N GLU A 204 21.15 2.74 10.58
CA GLU A 204 21.74 3.61 11.60
C GLU A 204 20.76 4.71 12.06
N GLU A 205 19.95 5.23 11.14
CA GLU A 205 18.94 6.24 11.39
C GLU A 205 17.68 5.64 12.04
N TYR A 206 17.13 4.57 11.45
CA TYR A 206 15.89 3.92 11.89
C TYR A 206 16.18 2.70 12.77
N ARG A 207 16.65 2.96 14.01
CA ARG A 207 17.04 1.91 14.97
C ARG A 207 15.91 0.96 15.39
N HIS A 208 14.66 1.35 15.19
CA HIS A 208 13.48 0.54 15.51
C HIS A 208 13.20 -0.56 14.46
N MET A 209 13.78 -0.45 13.28
CA MET A 209 13.57 -1.40 12.19
C MET A 209 13.99 -2.81 12.62
N GLY A 210 13.23 -3.82 12.24
CA GLY A 210 13.49 -5.22 12.55
C GLY A 210 14.51 -5.85 11.58
N PRO A 211 14.53 -7.18 11.43
CA PRO A 211 15.34 -7.87 10.43
C PRO A 211 14.63 -7.86 9.07
N VAL A 212 14.41 -6.66 8.52
CA VAL A 212 13.75 -6.42 7.24
C VAL A 212 14.55 -5.41 6.42
N VAL A 213 14.45 -5.48 5.10
CA VAL A 213 15.05 -4.53 4.15
C VAL A 213 14.01 -3.48 3.78
N PRO A 214 14.22 -2.19 4.05
CA PRO A 214 13.30 -1.16 3.59
C PRO A 214 13.46 -0.99 2.08
N SER A 215 12.35 -0.98 1.35
CA SER A 215 12.33 -0.48 -0.03
C SER A 215 12.53 1.04 0.01
N LEU A 216 13.74 1.52 -0.28
CA LEU A 216 14.04 2.94 -0.26
C LEU A 216 13.98 3.50 -1.67
N GLY A 217 13.49 4.76 -1.77
CA GLY A 217 13.27 5.50 -3.00
C GLY A 217 14.28 5.15 -4.08
N TYR A 218 13.82 4.79 -5.26
CA TYR A 218 14.62 3.97 -6.16
C TYR A 218 15.42 4.80 -7.16
N GLY A 219 16.30 5.67 -6.66
CA GLY A 219 17.36 6.21 -7.52
C GLY A 219 18.27 5.09 -8.03
N GLU A 220 19.00 5.30 -9.13
CA GLU A 220 19.91 4.27 -9.69
C GLU A 220 20.90 3.71 -8.65
N ARG A 221 21.35 4.55 -7.72
CA ARG A 221 22.22 4.14 -6.62
C ARG A 221 21.49 3.23 -5.63
N GLN A 222 20.28 3.60 -5.22
CA GLN A 222 19.48 2.84 -4.27
C GLN A 222 19.04 1.49 -4.83
N ILE A 223 18.74 1.42 -6.14
CA ILE A 223 18.50 0.15 -6.85
C ILE A 223 19.74 -0.75 -6.78
N ARG A 224 20.94 -0.22 -7.06
CA ARG A 224 22.20 -0.98 -6.96
C ARG A 224 22.47 -1.46 -5.53
N ASP A 225 22.29 -0.58 -4.55
CA ASP A 225 22.52 -0.91 -3.14
C ASP A 225 21.54 -1.99 -2.65
N LEU A 226 20.28 -1.93 -3.10
CA LEU A 226 19.25 -2.94 -2.82
C LEU A 226 19.57 -4.28 -3.47
N GLU A 227 19.93 -4.28 -4.75
CA GLU A 227 20.34 -5.49 -5.49
C GLU A 227 21.55 -6.17 -4.81
N GLU A 228 22.59 -5.41 -4.50
CA GLU A 228 23.80 -5.93 -3.85
C GLU A 228 23.49 -6.49 -2.45
N THR A 229 22.72 -5.76 -1.64
CA THR A 229 22.33 -6.21 -0.30
C THR A 229 21.55 -7.52 -0.35
N LEU A 230 20.56 -7.63 -1.25
CA LEU A 230 19.75 -8.83 -1.39
C LEU A 230 20.54 -10.01 -1.97
N ASN A 231 21.46 -9.75 -2.90
CA ASN A 231 22.30 -10.79 -3.51
C ASN A 231 23.38 -11.31 -2.56
N ASN A 232 23.92 -10.46 -1.68
CA ASN A 232 24.93 -10.84 -0.68
C ASN A 232 24.34 -11.57 0.53
N ALA A 233 23.07 -11.34 0.86
CA ALA A 233 22.43 -11.97 2.00
C ALA A 233 22.41 -13.50 1.89
N GLU A 234 22.73 -14.19 2.99
CA GLU A 234 22.67 -15.65 3.10
C GLU A 234 21.22 -16.16 3.31
N ALA A 235 20.35 -15.82 2.38
CA ALA A 235 18.98 -16.29 2.30
C ALA A 235 18.80 -17.21 1.09
N ASP A 236 17.84 -18.11 1.18
CA ASP A 236 17.48 -19.02 0.09
C ASP A 236 16.41 -18.37 -0.82
N VAL A 237 15.57 -17.47 -0.26
CA VAL A 237 14.42 -16.83 -0.94
C VAL A 237 14.27 -15.38 -0.48
N ILE A 238 13.85 -14.51 -1.41
CA ILE A 238 13.45 -13.12 -1.11
C ILE A 238 11.93 -13.04 -1.03
N ILE A 239 11.41 -12.48 0.06
CA ILE A 239 9.98 -12.18 0.22
C ILE A 239 9.78 -10.68 0.01
N LEU A 240 8.93 -10.31 -0.94
CA LEU A 240 8.54 -8.93 -1.21
C LEU A 240 7.22 -8.61 -0.50
N GLY A 241 7.30 -7.84 0.58
CA GLY A 241 6.18 -7.18 1.25
C GLY A 241 5.83 -5.81 0.66
N THR A 242 6.36 -5.47 -0.52
CA THR A 242 6.13 -4.21 -1.23
C THR A 242 4.87 -4.27 -2.11
N PRO A 243 4.17 -3.15 -2.34
CA PRO A 243 3.02 -3.12 -3.27
C PRO A 243 3.39 -3.50 -4.71
N SER A 244 4.49 -2.95 -5.24
CA SER A 244 5.01 -3.32 -6.57
C SER A 244 5.83 -4.61 -6.53
N ASP A 245 5.96 -5.22 -7.69
CA ASP A 245 6.93 -6.28 -7.91
C ASP A 245 8.30 -5.66 -8.28
N ILE A 246 9.07 -5.31 -7.26
CA ILE A 246 10.38 -4.66 -7.44
C ILE A 246 11.41 -5.57 -8.14
N SER A 247 11.15 -6.87 -8.21
CA SER A 247 12.03 -7.81 -8.90
C SER A 247 12.12 -7.54 -10.39
N ARG A 248 11.15 -6.81 -10.97
CA ARG A 248 11.19 -6.35 -12.36
C ARG A 248 12.33 -5.36 -12.65
N TYR A 249 12.82 -4.70 -11.60
CA TYR A 249 13.83 -3.65 -11.68
C TYR A 249 15.20 -4.09 -11.16
N LEU A 250 15.30 -5.30 -10.60
CA LEU A 250 16.47 -5.81 -9.89
C LEU A 250 16.97 -7.10 -10.54
N LYS A 251 18.29 -7.27 -10.65
CA LYS A 251 18.92 -8.52 -11.08
C LYS A 251 19.22 -9.39 -9.86
N LEU A 252 18.20 -10.13 -9.44
CA LEU A 252 18.27 -10.96 -8.25
C LEU A 252 18.77 -12.37 -8.56
N ASN A 253 19.67 -12.88 -7.71
CA ASN A 253 20.23 -14.24 -7.80
C ASN A 253 19.47 -15.29 -6.97
N LYS A 254 18.33 -14.90 -6.40
CA LYS A 254 17.47 -15.73 -5.55
C LYS A 254 16.04 -15.73 -6.09
N PRO A 255 15.27 -16.81 -5.88
CA PRO A 255 13.85 -16.79 -6.18
C PRO A 255 13.13 -15.75 -5.31
N VAL A 256 12.09 -15.16 -5.90
CA VAL A 256 11.28 -14.10 -5.30
C VAL A 256 9.84 -14.58 -5.11
N VAL A 257 9.33 -14.32 -3.91
CA VAL A 257 7.94 -14.56 -3.51
C VAL A 257 7.30 -13.21 -3.23
N LYS A 258 6.15 -12.93 -3.85
CA LYS A 258 5.41 -11.69 -3.65
C LYS A 258 4.29 -11.90 -2.63
N VAL A 259 4.20 -11.00 -1.66
CA VAL A 259 3.09 -10.92 -0.72
C VAL A 259 2.02 -10.01 -1.29
N PHE A 260 0.76 -10.42 -1.15
CA PHE A 260 -0.39 -9.60 -1.48
C PHE A 260 -1.47 -9.75 -0.41
N TYR A 261 -2.41 -8.80 -0.42
CA TYR A 261 -3.52 -8.78 0.52
C TYR A 261 -4.83 -8.97 -0.22
N GLU A 262 -5.72 -9.73 0.39
CA GLU A 262 -7.12 -9.79 -0.02
C GLU A 262 -7.97 -9.19 1.11
N LEU A 263 -8.83 -8.24 0.76
CA LEU A 263 -9.82 -7.71 1.69
C LEU A 263 -10.92 -8.77 1.86
N VAL A 264 -11.12 -9.24 3.09
CA VAL A 264 -12.19 -10.16 3.44
C VAL A 264 -13.16 -9.46 4.38
N GLU A 265 -14.41 -9.36 3.94
CA GLU A 265 -15.50 -8.79 4.71
C GLU A 265 -15.88 -9.78 5.83
N ILE A 266 -15.87 -9.29 7.08
CA ILE A 266 -16.13 -10.08 8.28
C ILE A 266 -17.56 -9.87 8.75
N SER A 267 -18.03 -8.62 8.75
CA SER A 267 -19.41 -8.27 9.11
C SER A 267 -19.83 -6.91 8.56
N GLY A 268 -21.14 -6.68 8.51
CA GLY A 268 -21.74 -5.52 7.88
C GLY A 268 -22.32 -5.85 6.50
N PRO A 269 -22.84 -4.85 5.77
CA PRO A 269 -23.22 -5.01 4.37
C PRO A 269 -21.98 -5.29 3.52
N SER A 270 -22.14 -5.98 2.39
CA SER A 270 -21.03 -6.14 1.45
C SER A 270 -20.77 -4.83 0.71
N LEU A 271 -19.51 -4.53 0.47
CA LEU A 271 -19.06 -3.43 -0.36
C LEU A 271 -19.56 -3.59 -1.79
N GLY A 272 -19.61 -4.84 -2.29
CA GLY A 272 -20.19 -5.14 -3.61
C GLY A 272 -21.66 -4.72 -3.68
N GLU A 273 -22.47 -5.09 -2.69
CA GLU A 273 -23.89 -4.70 -2.60
C GLU A 273 -24.06 -3.18 -2.51
N ILE A 274 -23.19 -2.49 -1.77
CA ILE A 274 -23.22 -1.03 -1.68
C ILE A 274 -22.89 -0.37 -3.01
N VAL A 275 -21.87 -0.88 -3.72
CA VAL A 275 -21.50 -0.38 -5.03
C VAL A 275 -22.62 -0.65 -6.03
N GLU A 276 -23.21 -1.85 -6.05
CA GLU A 276 -24.36 -2.15 -6.92
C GLU A 276 -25.55 -1.21 -6.63
N GLU A 277 -25.89 -0.99 -5.37
CA GLU A 277 -26.94 -0.04 -4.99
C GLU A 277 -26.62 1.37 -5.48
N PHE A 278 -25.36 1.81 -5.37
CA PHE A 278 -24.90 3.09 -5.91
C PHE A 278 -25.08 3.16 -7.43
N LEU A 279 -24.64 2.12 -8.17
CA LEU A 279 -24.72 2.07 -9.63
C LEU A 279 -26.15 2.05 -10.17
N THR A 280 -27.11 1.51 -9.42
CA THR A 280 -28.53 1.54 -9.83
C THR A 280 -29.20 2.91 -9.68
N ARG A 281 -28.54 3.87 -9.02
CA ARG A 281 -29.09 5.22 -8.76
C ARG A 281 -28.58 6.28 -9.73
N ILE A 282 -27.59 5.95 -10.56
CA ILE A 282 -26.97 6.81 -11.59
C ILE A 282 -27.45 6.39 -12.98
#